data_AF-A0A952DXF5-F1
#
_entry.id   AF-A0A952DXF5-F1
#
_cell.length_a   1.000
_cell.length_b   1.000
_cell.length_c   1.000
_cell.angle_alpha   90.00
_cell.angle_beta   90.00
_cell.angle_gamma   90.00
#
_symmetry.space_group_name_H-M   'P 1'
#
loop_
_entity.id
_entity.type
_entity.pdbx_description
1 polymer ?
#
loop_
_entity_poly.entity_id
_entity_poly.type
_entity_poly.pdbx_seq_one_letter_code
_entity_poly.pdbx_strand_id
1 'polypeptide(L)'
;MTEHTSQYQRATRLTTSRRVKHEEKVALRQTLLFGLAGVILMILSILVIIPGIIRFIGGMSDIPEVAEDSLPPQIPQFSAPVAATSSASLQINGFTTPKAQVYIIMNGAEEKVVEADDSGNFSTELQLEQGENRIAAYAKNGELESELSREFLTIFDNQKPEVEITEPTENQSIQGKANQNFTVKGKTKPGSRVYLNDRLIFTQADGTFSSSHRLENGSNSLSFKVIDLAGNEAEKVVTVSFQE
;
A
#
# COMPACT_ATOMS: atom_id res chain seq x y z
N MET A 1 -112.70 -28.21 -25.45
CA MET A 1 -111.77 -29.36 -25.37
C MET A 1 -110.43 -28.81 -24.95
N THR A 2 -110.22 -28.73 -23.62
CA THR A 2 -109.35 -29.64 -22.84
C THR A 2 -107.88 -29.34 -23.10
N GLU A 3 -107.02 -29.02 -22.13
CA GLU A 3 -107.13 -28.93 -20.67
C GLU A 3 -105.88 -28.17 -20.20
N HIS A 4 -106.05 -27.30 -19.21
CA HIS A 4 -104.98 -26.44 -18.69
C HIS A 4 -103.97 -27.21 -17.84
N THR A 5 -102.71 -26.85 -18.04
CA THR A 5 -101.55 -27.14 -17.19
C THR A 5 -101.80 -26.68 -15.75
N SER A 6 -101.53 -27.52 -14.75
CA SER A 6 -101.28 -27.07 -13.38
C SER A 6 -100.09 -27.81 -12.80
N GLN A 7 -99.00 -27.06 -12.65
CA GLN A 7 -97.82 -27.43 -11.89
C GLN A 7 -98.19 -27.68 -10.43
N TYR A 8 -97.76 -28.83 -9.89
CA TYR A 8 -97.61 -29.01 -8.45
C TYR A 8 -96.12 -29.03 -8.13
N GLN A 9 -95.64 -27.93 -7.54
CA GLN A 9 -94.39 -27.92 -6.79
C GLN A 9 -94.55 -28.86 -5.59
N ARG A 10 -93.73 -29.92 -5.53
CA ARG A 10 -93.55 -30.71 -4.31
C ARG A 10 -92.09 -30.69 -3.91
N ALA A 11 -91.84 -30.11 -2.74
CA ALA A 11 -90.55 -29.95 -2.10
C ALA A 11 -89.71 -31.22 -2.14
N THR A 12 -88.49 -31.12 -2.68
CA THR A 12 -87.41 -32.07 -2.43
C THR A 12 -87.11 -32.06 -0.94
N ARG A 13 -87.68 -33.01 -0.19
CA ARG A 13 -87.23 -33.28 1.19
C ARG A 13 -85.79 -33.77 1.08
N LEU A 14 -84.83 -32.92 1.41
CA LEU A 14 -83.46 -33.33 1.68
C LEU A 14 -83.50 -34.28 2.87
N THR A 15 -83.51 -35.59 2.60
CA THR A 15 -83.40 -36.62 3.63
C THR A 15 -82.03 -36.48 4.28
N THR A 16 -81.98 -35.87 5.46
CA THR A 16 -80.76 -35.85 6.27
C THR A 16 -80.46 -37.28 6.70
N SER A 17 -79.56 -37.95 6.00
CA SER A 17 -79.16 -39.32 6.31
C SER A 17 -78.50 -39.36 7.69
N ARG A 18 -78.80 -40.41 8.48
CA ARG A 18 -78.17 -40.65 9.79
C ARG A 18 -76.64 -40.68 9.69
N ARG A 19 -76.09 -41.05 8.52
CA ARG A 19 -74.65 -41.02 8.24
C ARG A 19 -74.10 -39.60 8.11
N VAL A 20 -74.79 -38.70 7.42
CA VAL A 20 -74.37 -37.28 7.28
C VAL A 20 -74.33 -36.58 8.64
N LYS A 21 -75.34 -36.78 9.50
CA LYS A 21 -75.34 -36.23 10.87
C LYS A 21 -74.25 -36.85 11.76
N HIS A 22 -73.78 -38.05 11.43
CA HIS A 22 -72.69 -38.70 12.15
C HIS A 22 -71.33 -38.18 11.67
N GLU A 23 -71.13 -38.07 10.36
CA GLU A 23 -69.95 -37.48 9.73
C GLU A 23 -69.79 -36.01 10.13
N GLU A 24 -70.87 -35.23 10.20
CA GLU A 24 -70.87 -33.84 10.69
C GLU A 24 -70.40 -33.76 12.15
N LYS A 25 -70.86 -34.68 13.02
CA LYS A 25 -70.40 -34.75 14.41
C LYS A 25 -68.93 -35.18 14.53
N VAL A 26 -68.47 -36.07 13.66
CA VAL A 26 -67.06 -36.50 13.62
C VAL A 26 -66.17 -35.35 13.12
N ALA A 27 -66.57 -34.67 12.05
CA ALA A 27 -65.87 -33.50 11.51
C ALA A 27 -65.82 -32.36 12.52
N LEU A 28 -66.94 -32.03 13.18
CA LEU A 28 -66.98 -31.01 14.24
C LEU A 28 -66.04 -31.36 15.41
N ARG A 29 -66.02 -32.62 15.84
CA ARG A 29 -65.09 -33.07 16.89
C ARG A 29 -63.64 -32.93 16.42
N GLN A 30 -63.32 -33.33 15.19
CA GLN A 30 -61.97 -33.22 14.64
C GLN A 30 -61.55 -31.75 14.50
N THR A 31 -62.40 -30.86 14.00
CA THR A 31 -62.12 -29.41 13.93
C THR A 31 -61.90 -28.80 15.31
N LEU A 32 -62.70 -29.18 16.31
CA LEU A 32 -62.49 -28.74 17.70
C LEU A 32 -61.17 -29.28 18.27
N LEU A 33 -60.83 -30.54 17.96
CA LEU A 33 -59.59 -31.18 18.44
C LEU A 33 -58.36 -30.54 17.81
N PHE A 34 -58.36 -30.31 16.49
CA PHE A 34 -57.27 -29.62 15.79
C PHE A 34 -57.19 -28.14 16.16
N GLY A 35 -58.32 -27.46 16.35
CA GLY A 35 -58.37 -26.08 16.84
C GLY A 35 -57.77 -25.97 18.25
N LEU A 36 -58.16 -26.86 19.16
CA LEU A 36 -57.60 -26.92 20.51
C LEU A 36 -56.10 -27.25 20.49
N ALA A 37 -55.68 -28.21 19.66
CA ALA A 37 -54.26 -28.54 19.48
C ALA A 37 -53.45 -27.34 18.95
N GLY A 38 -54.01 -26.56 18.02
CA GLY A 38 -53.40 -25.34 17.50
C GLY A 38 -53.25 -24.25 18.58
N VAL A 39 -54.27 -24.05 19.40
CA VAL A 39 -54.20 -23.11 20.54
C VAL A 39 -53.16 -23.57 21.57
N ILE A 40 -53.10 -24.87 21.88
CA ILE A 40 -52.09 -25.44 22.79
C ILE A 40 -50.68 -25.25 22.22
N LEU A 41 -50.47 -25.48 20.92
CA LEU A 41 -49.18 -25.22 20.26
C LEU A 41 -48.80 -23.74 20.28
N MET A 42 -49.76 -22.83 20.05
CA MET A 42 -49.52 -21.39 20.14
C MET A 42 -49.10 -21.00 21.56
N ILE A 43 -49.81 -21.49 22.59
CA ILE A 43 -49.47 -21.23 23.99
C ILE A 43 -48.09 -21.81 24.34
N LEU A 44 -47.79 -23.05 23.91
CA LEU A 44 -46.47 -23.66 24.10
C LEU A 44 -45.36 -22.86 23.39
N SER A 45 -45.63 -22.33 22.20
CA SER A 45 -44.66 -21.51 21.48
C SER A 45 -44.33 -20.23 22.25
N ILE A 46 -45.34 -19.57 22.81
CA ILE A 46 -45.17 -18.31 23.56
C ILE A 46 -44.54 -18.55 24.93
N LEU A 47 -44.89 -19.64 25.62
CA LEU A 47 -44.43 -19.90 26.98
C LEU A 47 -43.10 -20.66 27.06
N VAL A 48 -42.77 -21.47 26.05
CA VAL A 48 -41.58 -22.36 26.09
C VAL A 48 -40.58 -22.00 25.00
N ILE A 49 -41.04 -21.89 23.75
CA ILE A 49 -40.14 -21.74 22.60
C ILE A 49 -39.53 -20.32 22.55
N ILE A 50 -40.36 -19.27 22.61
CA ILE A 50 -39.89 -17.88 22.57
C ILE A 50 -38.98 -17.55 23.76
N PRO A 51 -39.32 -17.87 25.02
CA PRO A 51 -38.43 -17.63 26.16
C PRO A 51 -37.17 -18.50 26.10
N GLY A 52 -37.26 -19.72 25.54
CA GLY A 52 -36.10 -20.59 25.31
C GLY A 52 -35.10 -20.00 24.32
N ILE A 53 -35.56 -19.43 23.21
CA ILE A 53 -34.72 -18.74 22.22
C ILE A 53 -34.08 -17.48 22.84
N ILE A 54 -34.83 -16.69 23.60
CA ILE A 54 -34.29 -15.50 24.28
C ILE A 54 -33.19 -15.88 25.27
N ARG A 55 -33.37 -16.98 26.02
CA ARG A 55 -32.34 -17.51 26.94
C ARG A 55 -31.13 -18.07 26.20
N PHE A 56 -31.34 -18.72 25.06
CA PHE A 56 -30.27 -19.27 24.22
C PHE A 56 -29.42 -18.16 23.58
N ILE A 57 -30.06 -17.12 23.04
CA ILE A 57 -29.38 -15.94 22.47
C ILE A 57 -28.74 -15.11 23.60
N GLY A 58 -29.45 -14.90 24.70
CA GLY A 58 -28.93 -14.19 25.88
C GLY A 58 -27.79 -14.93 26.60
N GLY A 59 -27.69 -16.25 26.45
CA GLY A 59 -26.54 -17.05 26.90
C GLY A 59 -25.36 -17.06 25.91
N MET A 60 -25.54 -16.50 24.71
CA MET A 60 -24.50 -16.32 23.69
C MET A 60 -23.95 -14.89 23.67
N SER A 61 -24.39 -14.04 24.60
CA SER A 61 -23.97 -12.63 24.74
C SER A 61 -22.55 -12.44 25.26
N ASP A 62 -21.93 -13.50 25.79
CA ASP A 62 -20.55 -13.48 26.29
C ASP A 62 -19.57 -13.84 25.16
N ILE A 63 -19.68 -13.18 24.00
CA ILE A 63 -18.53 -13.10 23.10
C ILE A 63 -17.61 -12.08 23.78
N PRO A 64 -16.42 -12.48 24.28
CA PRO A 64 -15.51 -11.51 24.87
C PRO A 64 -15.19 -10.46 23.80
N GLU A 65 -15.58 -9.22 24.07
CA GLU A 65 -15.08 -8.07 23.34
C GLU A 65 -13.56 -8.08 23.54
N VAL A 66 -12.81 -8.39 22.48
CA VAL A 66 -11.36 -8.26 22.50
C VAL A 66 -11.09 -6.78 22.71
N ALA A 67 -10.69 -6.40 23.92
CA ALA A 67 -10.33 -5.01 24.19
C ALA A 67 -9.25 -4.60 23.18
N GLU A 68 -9.43 -3.46 22.49
CA GLU A 68 -8.43 -2.95 21.54
C GLU A 68 -7.03 -2.83 22.17
N ASP A 69 -6.98 -2.68 23.49
CA ASP A 69 -5.77 -2.63 24.33
C ASP A 69 -5.01 -3.97 24.45
N SER A 70 -5.43 -5.02 23.73
CA SER A 70 -4.77 -6.33 23.74
C SER A 70 -4.05 -6.69 22.44
N LEU A 71 -4.17 -5.86 21.40
CA LEU A 71 -3.49 -6.08 20.13
C LEU A 71 -2.22 -5.23 20.02
N PRO A 72 -1.10 -5.80 19.56
CA PRO A 72 0.09 -5.00 19.28
C PRO A 72 -0.20 -3.94 18.22
N PRO A 73 0.51 -2.80 18.26
CA PRO A 73 0.35 -1.78 17.23
C PRO A 73 0.74 -2.33 15.85
N GLN A 74 0.20 -1.71 14.81
CA GLN A 74 0.56 -2.06 13.43
C GLN A 74 2.03 -1.74 13.18
N ILE A 75 2.72 -2.63 12.46
CA ILE A 75 4.10 -2.42 12.02
C ILE A 75 4.17 -1.08 11.26
N PRO A 76 5.05 -0.15 11.65
CA PRO A 76 5.22 1.11 10.92
C PRO A 76 5.51 0.88 9.44
N GLN A 77 4.74 1.54 8.60
CA GLN A 77 4.95 1.55 7.16
C GLN A 77 5.37 2.94 6.71
N PHE A 78 6.53 3.04 6.08
CA PHE A 78 7.03 4.27 5.51
C PHE A 78 7.54 4.04 4.08
N SER A 79 7.61 5.13 3.33
CA SER A 79 8.09 5.09 1.94
C SER A 79 9.56 4.71 1.91
N ALA A 80 9.95 3.95 0.89
CA ALA A 80 11.35 3.64 0.65
C ALA A 80 12.13 4.95 0.45
N PRO A 81 13.14 5.23 1.28
CA PRO A 81 14.01 6.37 1.05
C PRO A 81 14.75 6.27 -0.28
N VAL A 82 15.38 7.36 -0.69
CA VAL A 82 16.32 7.34 -1.81
C VAL A 82 17.48 6.39 -1.51
N ALA A 83 17.97 5.69 -2.53
CA ALA A 83 19.07 4.74 -2.38
C ALA A 83 20.39 5.44 -2.01
N ALA A 84 20.59 6.69 -2.45
CA ALA A 84 21.71 7.53 -2.08
C ALA A 84 21.31 9.02 -2.02
N THR A 85 21.99 9.80 -1.19
CA THR A 85 21.73 11.23 -0.99
C THR A 85 23.00 11.97 -0.60
N SER A 86 23.12 13.24 -1.01
CA SER A 86 24.15 14.17 -0.56
C SER A 86 23.75 15.00 0.66
N SER A 87 22.51 14.84 1.12
CA SER A 87 22.00 15.44 2.36
C SER A 87 22.12 14.45 3.51
N ALA A 88 22.70 14.88 4.62
CA ALA A 88 22.72 14.14 5.88
C ALA A 88 21.31 14.06 6.51
N SER A 89 20.42 15.00 6.21
CA SER A 89 19.05 14.98 6.70
C SER A 89 18.16 14.18 5.74
N LEU A 90 17.42 13.22 6.30
CA LEU A 90 16.43 12.42 5.60
C LEU A 90 15.06 12.53 6.30
N GLN A 91 14.06 13.01 5.55
CA GLN A 91 12.67 13.02 6.03
C GLN A 91 12.04 11.63 5.89
N ILE A 92 11.55 11.08 7.00
CA ILE A 92 10.80 9.83 7.05
C ILE A 92 9.33 10.16 7.28
N ASN A 93 8.46 9.64 6.40
CA ASN A 93 7.02 9.78 6.51
C ASN A 93 6.38 8.40 6.40
N GLY A 94 5.45 8.11 7.32
CA GLY A 94 4.79 6.83 7.37
C GLY A 94 3.52 6.85 8.19
N PHE A 95 2.99 5.65 8.41
CA PHE A 95 1.81 5.43 9.24
C PHE A 95 1.92 4.14 10.08
N THR A 96 1.20 4.11 11.19
CA THR A 96 1.07 2.99 12.13
C THR A 96 -0.30 3.10 12.85
N THR A 97 -0.49 2.40 13.96
CA THR A 97 -1.64 2.58 14.85
C THR A 97 -1.67 4.03 15.38
N PRO A 98 -2.82 4.72 15.36
CA PRO A 98 -2.97 6.05 15.95
C PRO A 98 -2.43 6.13 17.38
N LYS A 99 -1.73 7.23 17.71
CA LYS A 99 -1.13 7.49 19.02
C LYS A 99 -0.04 6.50 19.47
N ALA A 100 0.36 5.55 18.64
CA ALA A 100 1.49 4.68 18.95
C ALA A 100 2.82 5.44 18.85
N GLN A 101 3.79 5.07 19.69
CA GLN A 101 5.15 5.56 19.62
C GLN A 101 5.94 4.75 18.59
N VAL A 102 6.48 5.41 17.57
CA VAL A 102 7.31 4.82 16.53
C VAL A 102 8.77 5.04 16.87
N TYR A 103 9.50 3.93 17.01
CA TYR A 103 10.94 3.88 17.25
C TYR A 103 11.63 3.67 15.91
N ILE A 104 12.42 4.66 15.47
CA ILE A 104 13.23 4.57 14.26
C ILE A 104 14.60 4.03 14.64
N ILE A 105 14.98 2.93 13.99
CA ILE A 105 16.26 2.28 14.16
C ILE A 105 17.14 2.62 12.96
N MET A 106 18.37 3.05 13.22
CA MET A 106 19.42 3.20 12.22
C MET A 106 20.64 2.38 12.65
N ASN A 107 21.17 1.57 11.74
CA ASN A 107 22.39 0.77 11.98
C ASN A 107 22.31 -0.12 13.24
N GLY A 108 21.08 -0.54 13.61
CA GLY A 108 20.80 -1.39 14.78
C GLY A 108 20.60 -0.64 16.10
N ALA A 109 20.71 0.70 16.12
CA ALA A 109 20.47 1.54 17.29
C ALA A 109 19.17 2.35 17.15
N GLU A 110 18.47 2.59 18.26
CA GLU A 110 17.30 3.48 18.30
C GLU A 110 17.76 4.94 18.24
N GLU A 111 17.46 5.63 17.15
CA GLU A 111 17.90 7.00 16.91
C GLU A 111 16.84 8.04 17.23
N LYS A 112 15.58 7.70 16.98
CA LYS A 112 14.45 8.62 17.14
C LYS A 112 13.22 7.90 17.65
N VAL A 113 12.41 8.62 18.42
CA VAL A 113 11.06 8.21 18.79
C VAL A 113 10.11 9.32 18.38
N VAL A 114 9.02 8.98 17.70
CA VAL A 114 7.97 9.92 17.28
C VAL A 114 6.59 9.31 17.54
N GLU A 115 5.65 10.11 18.02
CA GLU A 115 4.27 9.65 18.21
C GLU A 115 3.47 9.83 16.92
N ALA A 116 2.68 8.82 16.56
CA ALA A 116 1.76 8.92 15.44
C ALA A 116 0.53 9.76 15.81
N ASP A 117 0.01 10.55 14.86
CA ASP A 117 -1.16 11.40 15.07
C ASP A 117 -2.47 10.58 15.24
N ASP A 118 -3.59 11.28 15.44
CA ASP A 118 -4.92 10.66 15.58
C ASP A 118 -5.35 9.85 14.34
N SER A 119 -4.70 10.07 13.19
CA SER A 119 -4.92 9.31 11.95
C SER A 119 -3.85 8.23 11.72
N GLY A 120 -2.90 8.07 12.65
CA GLY A 120 -1.82 7.11 12.56
C GLY A 120 -0.61 7.58 11.75
N ASN A 121 -0.58 8.81 11.24
CA ASN A 121 0.57 9.30 10.48
C ASN A 121 1.69 9.76 11.39
N PHE A 122 2.93 9.56 10.96
CA PHE A 122 4.11 10.10 11.62
C PHE A 122 5.07 10.71 10.60
N SER A 123 5.81 11.71 11.04
CA SER A 123 6.83 12.38 10.24
C SER A 123 8.00 12.77 11.13
N THR A 124 9.22 12.43 10.73
CA THR A 124 10.42 12.75 11.51
C THR A 124 11.63 12.94 10.60
N GLU A 125 12.57 13.75 11.05
CA GLU A 125 13.86 13.94 10.41
C GLU A 125 14.89 13.01 11.07
N LEU A 126 15.54 12.18 10.25
CA LEU A 126 16.64 11.31 10.65
C LEU A 126 17.97 11.88 10.12
N GLN A 127 18.98 11.94 10.98
CA GLN A 127 20.34 12.36 10.60
C GLN A 127 21.14 11.11 10.24
N LEU A 128 21.63 11.06 9.00
CA LEU A 128 22.39 9.96 8.43
C LEU A 128 23.87 10.05 8.79
N GLU A 129 24.49 8.90 9.01
CA GLU A 129 25.93 8.74 9.12
C GLU A 129 26.56 8.61 7.73
N GLN A 130 27.80 9.08 7.56
CA GLN A 130 28.50 8.95 6.28
C GLN A 130 28.60 7.47 5.86
N GLY A 131 28.19 7.16 4.62
CA GLY A 131 28.19 5.81 4.09
C GLY A 131 26.82 5.14 4.18
N GLU A 132 26.81 3.83 4.44
CA GLU A 132 25.59 3.01 4.49
C GLU A 132 24.77 3.28 5.76
N ASN A 133 23.48 3.56 5.60
CA ASN A 133 22.52 3.70 6.69
C ASN A 133 21.38 2.70 6.51
N ARG A 134 21.25 1.76 7.45
CA ARG A 134 20.19 0.74 7.49
C ARG A 134 19.07 1.22 8.39
N ILE A 135 17.92 1.53 7.80
CA ILE A 135 16.81 2.20 8.48
C ILE A 135 15.63 1.22 8.58
N ALA A 136 15.14 1.02 9.80
CA ALA A 136 13.94 0.25 10.10
C ALA A 136 13.13 0.97 11.20
N ALA A 137 11.93 0.49 11.48
CA ALA A 137 11.12 1.03 12.57
C ALA A 137 10.22 -0.03 13.19
N TYR A 138 9.88 0.14 14.45
CA TYR A 138 8.82 -0.62 15.13
C TYR A 138 7.95 0.35 15.95
N ALA A 139 6.75 -0.08 16.33
CA ALA A 139 5.81 0.72 17.12
C ALA A 139 5.58 0.12 18.51
N LYS A 140 5.29 0.99 19.48
CA LYS A 140 4.84 0.63 20.83
C LYS A 140 3.54 1.34 21.16
N ASN A 141 2.64 0.62 21.82
CA ASN A 141 1.45 1.17 22.45
C ASN A 141 1.35 0.59 23.87
N GLY A 142 1.73 1.38 24.87
CA GLY A 142 1.92 0.88 26.24
C GLY A 142 3.06 -0.15 26.31
N GLU A 143 2.75 -1.35 26.79
CA GLU A 143 3.70 -2.47 26.87
C GLU A 143 3.73 -3.35 25.61
N LEU A 144 2.83 -3.12 24.65
CA LEU A 144 2.73 -3.91 23.43
C LEU A 144 3.62 -3.35 22.32
N GLU A 145 4.37 -4.23 21.67
CA GLU A 145 5.32 -3.90 20.61
C GLU A 145 4.91 -4.57 19.29
N SER A 146 5.09 -3.86 18.17
CA SER A 146 4.95 -4.45 16.83
C SER A 146 6.21 -5.23 16.45
N GLU A 147 6.09 -6.08 15.42
CA GLU A 147 7.28 -6.55 14.70
C GLU A 147 8.03 -5.39 14.03
N LEU A 148 9.28 -5.64 13.65
CA LEU A 148 10.11 -4.69 12.90
C LEU A 148 9.59 -4.51 11.47
N SER A 149 9.68 -3.28 10.95
CA SER A 149 9.43 -3.00 9.53
C SER A 149 10.48 -3.65 8.63
N ARG A 150 10.23 -3.58 7.31
CA ARG A 150 11.31 -3.79 6.34
C ARG A 150 12.47 -2.82 6.60
N GLU A 151 13.69 -3.31 6.41
CA GLU A 151 14.90 -2.51 6.44
C GLU A 151 15.12 -1.86 5.07
N PHE A 152 15.47 -0.58 5.07
CA PHE A 152 15.88 0.18 3.89
C PHE A 152 17.35 0.59 4.00
N LEU A 153 18.06 0.54 2.87
CA LEU A 153 19.44 1.01 2.78
C LEU A 153 19.47 2.36 2.05
N THR A 154 20.05 3.37 2.70
CA THR A 154 20.36 4.67 2.11
C THR A 154 21.83 4.99 2.28
N ILE A 155 22.49 5.36 1.20
CA ILE A 155 23.89 5.78 1.22
C ILE A 155 23.97 7.30 1.33
N PHE A 156 24.50 7.81 2.43
CA PHE A 156 24.85 9.22 2.54
C PHE A 156 26.28 9.43 2.03
N ASP A 157 26.42 10.23 0.98
CA ASP A 157 27.71 10.61 0.40
C ASP A 157 27.68 12.09 0.05
N ASN A 158 28.47 12.91 0.74
CA ASN A 158 28.62 14.35 0.46
C ASN A 158 29.90 14.70 -0.32
N GLN A 159 30.64 13.71 -0.81
CA GLN A 159 31.90 13.92 -1.52
C GLN A 159 31.65 14.13 -3.01
N LYS A 160 32.31 15.13 -3.59
CA LYS A 160 32.22 15.37 -5.04
C LYS A 160 32.80 14.19 -5.83
N PRO A 161 32.20 13.80 -6.96
CA PRO A 161 32.75 12.74 -7.78
C PRO A 161 34.06 13.15 -8.43
N GLU A 162 34.98 12.21 -8.55
CA GLU A 162 36.20 12.39 -9.33
C GLU A 162 35.91 12.25 -10.83
N VAL A 163 36.55 13.10 -11.64
CA VAL A 163 36.52 13.02 -13.10
C VAL A 163 37.93 13.16 -13.67
N GLU A 164 38.37 12.10 -14.33
CA GLU A 164 39.62 12.06 -15.07
C GLU A 164 39.32 12.17 -16.56
N ILE A 165 39.91 13.15 -17.23
CA ILE A 165 39.83 13.30 -18.68
C ILE A 165 41.15 12.76 -19.23
N THR A 166 41.08 11.65 -19.95
CA THR A 166 42.26 11.00 -20.54
C THR A 166 42.52 11.50 -21.95
N GLU A 167 41.46 11.95 -22.66
CA GLU A 167 41.55 12.62 -23.95
C GLU A 167 40.40 13.64 -24.06
N PRO A 168 40.65 14.92 -24.40
CA PRO A 168 41.94 15.51 -24.73
C PRO A 168 42.77 15.88 -23.51
N THR A 169 44.05 16.20 -23.75
CA THR A 169 44.91 16.89 -22.79
C THR A 169 44.69 18.40 -22.82
N GLU A 170 45.04 19.08 -21.73
CA GLU A 170 44.87 20.54 -21.63
C GLU A 170 45.69 21.26 -22.71
N ASN A 171 45.04 22.18 -23.43
CA ASN A 171 45.58 22.96 -24.55
C ASN A 171 46.08 22.12 -25.75
N GLN A 172 45.57 20.90 -25.93
CA GLN A 172 45.93 20.06 -27.07
C GLN A 172 45.62 20.76 -28.40
N SER A 173 46.56 20.67 -29.34
CA SER A 173 46.39 21.14 -30.72
C SER A 173 45.98 19.98 -31.62
N ILE A 174 44.83 20.11 -32.27
CA ILE A 174 44.21 19.09 -33.12
C ILE A 174 44.12 19.67 -34.53
N GLN A 175 44.64 18.94 -35.52
CA GLN A 175 44.70 19.43 -36.90
C GLN A 175 44.10 18.44 -37.90
N GLY A 176 43.63 18.96 -39.02
CA GLY A 176 43.13 18.17 -40.14
C GLY A 176 41.63 17.90 -40.04
N LYS A 177 40.91 18.17 -41.13
CA LYS A 177 39.47 17.89 -41.30
C LYS A 177 39.01 16.51 -40.81
N ALA A 178 39.86 15.48 -40.96
CA ALA A 178 39.56 14.12 -40.50
C ALA A 178 39.36 14.01 -38.97
N ASN A 179 39.95 14.93 -38.20
CA ASN A 179 39.90 14.96 -36.74
C ASN A 179 38.84 15.94 -36.19
N GLN A 180 38.02 16.55 -37.05
CA GLN A 180 36.97 17.49 -36.63
C GLN A 180 35.96 16.82 -35.68
N ASN A 181 35.62 15.56 -35.92
CA ASN A 181 34.81 14.75 -35.00
C ASN A 181 35.73 14.05 -33.99
N PHE A 182 36.19 14.81 -33.01
CA PHE A 182 37.16 14.38 -32.03
C PHE A 182 36.55 13.42 -31.01
N THR A 183 37.31 12.41 -30.58
CA THR A 183 36.85 11.45 -29.56
C THR A 183 37.37 11.86 -28.20
N VAL A 184 36.47 12.27 -27.29
CA VAL A 184 36.80 12.50 -25.89
C VAL A 184 36.72 11.20 -25.12
N LYS A 185 37.60 11.02 -24.13
CA LYS A 185 37.68 9.86 -23.27
C LYS A 185 37.97 10.28 -21.84
N GLY A 186 37.47 9.49 -20.91
CA GLY A 186 37.75 9.71 -19.49
C GLY A 186 37.18 8.61 -18.62
N LYS A 187 37.31 8.83 -17.32
CA LYS A 187 36.84 7.92 -16.28
C LYS A 187 36.25 8.70 -15.11
N THR A 188 35.23 8.13 -14.49
CA THR A 188 34.61 8.65 -13.27
C THR A 188 34.17 7.49 -12.36
N LYS A 189 33.55 7.80 -11.21
CA LYS A 189 32.97 6.82 -10.31
C LYS A 189 31.85 6.02 -11.02
N PRO A 190 31.83 4.68 -10.93
CA PRO A 190 30.76 3.86 -11.48
C PRO A 190 29.36 4.33 -11.10
N GLY A 191 28.42 4.27 -12.04
CA GLY A 191 27.04 4.73 -11.85
C GLY A 191 26.83 6.25 -11.97
N SER A 192 27.90 7.04 -12.14
CA SER A 192 27.78 8.48 -12.36
C SER A 192 27.29 8.81 -13.77
N ARG A 193 26.56 9.91 -13.88
CA ARG A 193 26.14 10.53 -15.14
C ARG A 193 27.17 11.57 -15.56
N VAL A 194 27.56 11.59 -16.83
CA VAL A 194 28.54 12.55 -17.37
C VAL A 194 27.89 13.35 -18.48
N TYR A 195 28.14 14.65 -18.50
CA TYR A 195 27.68 15.59 -19.52
C TYR A 195 28.89 16.28 -20.14
N LEU A 196 28.90 16.40 -21.46
CA LEU A 196 29.87 17.19 -22.23
C LEU A 196 29.13 18.37 -22.86
N ASN A 197 29.44 19.60 -22.46
CA ASN A 197 28.74 20.82 -22.89
C ASN A 197 27.21 20.64 -22.82
N ASP A 198 26.72 20.26 -21.64
CA ASP A 198 25.32 19.95 -21.30
C ASP A 198 24.69 18.74 -22.01
N ARG A 199 25.43 18.04 -22.87
CA ARG A 199 24.96 16.81 -23.53
C ARG A 199 25.35 15.58 -22.72
N LEU A 200 24.36 14.79 -22.30
CA LEU A 200 24.59 13.51 -21.63
C LEU A 200 25.41 12.55 -22.51
N ILE A 201 26.46 11.96 -21.93
CA ILE A 201 27.26 10.89 -22.53
C ILE A 201 27.14 9.62 -21.67
N PHE A 202 27.15 8.46 -22.33
CA PHE A 202 27.02 7.18 -21.64
C PHE A 202 28.34 6.75 -21.02
N THR A 203 28.27 6.31 -19.76
CA THR A 203 29.36 5.66 -19.03
C THR A 203 29.18 4.15 -19.09
N GLN A 204 30.30 3.42 -19.11
CA GLN A 204 30.33 1.98 -18.93
C GLN A 204 30.18 1.61 -17.45
N ALA A 205 29.99 0.33 -17.15
CA ALA A 205 29.81 -0.18 -15.79
C ALA A 205 31.02 0.11 -14.88
N ASP A 206 32.22 0.25 -15.45
CA ASP A 206 33.46 0.58 -14.73
C ASP A 206 33.71 2.10 -14.61
N GLY A 207 32.76 2.92 -15.07
CA GLY A 207 32.84 4.38 -15.04
C GLY A 207 33.65 5.01 -16.17
N THR A 208 34.17 4.23 -17.13
CA THR A 208 34.81 4.78 -18.33
C THR A 208 33.78 5.36 -19.30
N PHE A 209 34.16 6.40 -20.02
CA PHE A 209 33.31 6.98 -21.07
C PHE A 209 34.14 7.33 -22.31
N SER A 210 33.47 7.28 -23.45
CA SER A 210 34.02 7.70 -24.75
C SER A 210 32.90 8.29 -25.58
N SER A 211 33.11 9.48 -26.14
CA SER A 211 32.09 10.16 -26.96
C SER A 211 32.73 10.97 -28.07
N SER A 212 32.04 11.09 -29.21
CA SER A 212 32.49 11.97 -30.30
C SER A 212 31.89 13.36 -30.15
N HIS A 213 32.75 14.37 -30.24
CA HIS A 213 32.40 15.79 -30.19
C HIS A 213 32.96 16.50 -31.42
N ARG A 214 32.12 17.31 -32.07
CA ARG A 214 32.53 18.09 -33.23
C ARG A 214 33.23 19.36 -32.75
N LEU A 215 34.46 19.57 -33.18
CA LEU A 215 35.24 20.77 -32.90
C LEU A 215 34.96 21.86 -33.95
N GLU A 216 34.93 23.10 -33.49
CA GLU A 216 34.91 24.30 -34.31
C GLU A 216 36.33 24.80 -34.57
N ASN A 217 36.58 25.46 -35.70
CA ASN A 217 37.91 26.02 -35.97
C ASN A 217 38.28 27.07 -34.91
N GLY A 218 39.50 26.99 -34.38
CA GLY A 218 40.00 27.84 -33.30
C GLY A 218 39.92 27.16 -31.93
N SER A 219 39.68 27.96 -30.89
CA SER A 219 39.63 27.48 -29.49
C SER A 219 38.28 26.84 -29.18
N ASN A 220 38.29 25.67 -28.56
CA ASN A 220 37.12 24.93 -28.10
C ASN A 220 37.24 24.68 -26.59
N SER A 221 36.17 25.01 -25.86
CA SER A 221 36.05 24.71 -24.43
C SER A 221 35.13 23.51 -24.25
N LEU A 222 35.65 22.46 -23.62
CA LEU A 222 34.93 21.21 -23.34
C LEU A 222 34.65 21.14 -21.84
N SER A 223 33.43 21.48 -21.42
CA SER A 223 32.97 21.33 -20.04
C SER A 223 32.45 19.92 -19.81
N PHE A 224 33.06 19.23 -18.85
CA PHE A 224 32.67 17.92 -18.37
C PHE A 224 32.02 18.07 -17.00
N LYS A 225 30.70 17.88 -16.93
CA LYS A 225 29.94 17.85 -15.68
C LYS A 225 29.63 16.41 -15.30
N VAL A 226 29.94 16.02 -14.08
CA VAL A 226 29.68 14.68 -13.53
C VAL A 226 28.75 14.78 -12.35
N ILE A 227 27.74 13.90 -12.31
CA ILE A 227 26.78 13.78 -11.22
C ILE A 227 26.76 12.34 -10.74
N ASP A 228 27.07 12.10 -9.46
CA ASP A 228 27.05 10.74 -8.89
C ASP A 228 25.64 10.25 -8.52
N LEU A 229 25.56 9.09 -7.86
CA LEU A 229 24.31 8.50 -7.39
C LEU A 229 23.67 9.26 -6.23
N ALA A 230 24.47 9.91 -5.38
CA ALA A 230 24.01 10.73 -4.26
C ALA A 230 23.57 12.14 -4.71
N GLY A 231 23.87 12.52 -5.95
CA GLY A 231 23.57 13.82 -6.53
C GLY A 231 24.69 14.84 -6.35
N ASN A 232 25.89 14.45 -5.92
CA ASN A 232 27.03 15.35 -5.87
C ASN A 232 27.51 15.67 -7.29
N GLU A 233 27.92 16.92 -7.50
CA GLU A 233 28.36 17.40 -8.80
C GLU A 233 29.84 17.81 -8.79
N ALA A 234 30.53 17.50 -9.89
CA ALA A 234 31.86 18.02 -10.20
C ALA A 234 31.88 18.53 -11.65
N GLU A 235 32.65 19.58 -11.91
CA GLU A 235 32.85 20.12 -13.24
C GLU A 235 34.34 20.27 -13.54
N LYS A 236 34.73 19.89 -14.75
CA LYS A 236 36.09 20.05 -15.26
C LYS A 236 36.03 20.57 -16.69
N VAL A 237 36.74 21.66 -16.96
CA VAL A 237 36.83 22.25 -18.28
C VAL A 237 38.20 21.93 -18.87
N VAL A 238 38.23 21.46 -20.12
CA VAL A 238 39.46 21.25 -20.88
C VAL A 238 39.40 22.10 -22.15
N THR A 239 40.45 22.89 -22.39
CA THR A 239 40.54 23.70 -23.61
C THR A 239 41.37 23.00 -24.67
N VAL A 240 40.92 23.00 -25.92
CA VAL A 240 41.68 22.50 -27.07
C VAL A 240 41.63 23.49 -28.23
N SER A 241 42.60 23.40 -29.14
CA SER A 241 42.58 24.17 -30.38
C SER A 241 42.42 23.24 -31.58
N PHE A 242 41.55 23.61 -32.52
CA PHE A 242 41.32 22.87 -33.75
C PHE A 242 41.62 23.72 -34.98
N GLN A 243 42.31 23.14 -35.95
CA GLN A 243 42.57 23.76 -37.25
C GLN A 243 42.34 22.74 -38.37
N GLU A 244 41.42 23.03 -39.29
CA GLU A 244 41.07 22.16 -40.43
C GLU A 244 42.24 21.82 -41.37
#